data_AF-A0A1N7K3F8-F1
#
_entry.id   AF-A0A1N7K3F8-F1
#
_cell.length_a   1.000
_cell.length_b   1.000
_cell.length_c   1.000
_cell.angle_alpha   90.00
_cell.angle_beta   90.00
_cell.angle_gamma   90.00
#
_symmetry.space_group_name_H-M   'P 1'
#
loop_
_entity.id
_entity.type
_entity.pdbx_description
1 polymer ?
#
loop_
_entity_poly.entity_id
_entity_poly.type
_entity_poly.pdbx_seq_one_letter_code
_entity_poly.pdbx_strand_id
1 'polypeptide(L)'
;MDDTVLTLLGKRNAYVTATIYTKNISNQLRVDVQRYNSQYPPIEIEVFSDAQDRFLIIDGTELYHIGSTLKDLGKKWFAFSRMDIEVGRMLQILNNP
;
A
#
# COMPACT_ATOMS: atom_id res chain seq x y z
N MET A 1 1.97 -3.39 -9.85
CA MET A 1 2.24 -4.02 -8.55
C MET A 1 2.36 -5.52 -8.78
N ASP A 2 3.25 -6.23 -8.08
CA ASP A 2 3.49 -7.67 -8.26
C ASP A 2 3.56 -8.41 -6.90
N ASP A 3 3.65 -9.74 -6.92
CA ASP A 3 3.67 -10.63 -5.73
C ASP A 3 4.74 -10.27 -4.69
N THR A 4 5.82 -9.61 -5.11
CA THR A 4 6.89 -9.20 -4.19
C THR A 4 6.36 -8.23 -3.15
N VAL A 5 5.47 -7.31 -3.56
CA VAL A 5 4.87 -6.31 -2.65
C VAL A 5 3.93 -6.99 -1.66
N LEU A 6 3.12 -7.96 -2.11
CA LEU A 6 2.24 -8.74 -1.24
C LEU A 6 3.03 -9.53 -0.20
N THR A 7 4.15 -10.13 -0.61
CA THR A 7 5.06 -10.86 0.28
C THR A 7 5.67 -9.94 1.33
N LEU A 8 6.08 -8.72 0.96
CA LEU A 8 6.59 -7.73 1.91
C LEU A 8 5.53 -7.33 2.94
N LEU A 9 4.30 -7.08 2.51
CA LEU A 9 3.17 -6.78 3.39
C LEU A 9 2.81 -7.96 4.29
N GLY A 10 3.14 -9.19 3.90
CA GLY A 10 2.97 -10.38 4.75
C GLY A 10 3.89 -10.47 5.96
N LYS A 11 4.93 -9.65 6.03
CA LYS A 11 5.81 -9.56 7.21
C LYS A 11 5.18 -8.76 8.35
N ARG A 12 3.99 -8.18 8.15
CA ARG A 12 3.26 -7.46 9.19
C ARG A 12 2.80 -8.42 10.30
N ASN A 13 2.58 -7.89 11.49
CA ASN A 13 2.05 -8.67 12.61
C ASN A 13 0.63 -9.17 12.31
N ALA A 14 0.25 -10.31 12.90
CA ALA A 14 -1.02 -11.00 12.60
C ALA A 14 -2.29 -10.14 12.81
N TYR A 15 -2.22 -9.16 13.70
CA TYR A 15 -3.33 -8.26 14.04
C TYR A 15 -3.30 -6.93 13.27
N VAL A 16 -2.34 -6.76 12.36
CA VAL A 16 -2.23 -5.55 11.54
C VAL A 16 -2.94 -5.78 10.21
N THR A 17 -3.93 -4.94 9.92
CA THR A 17 -4.63 -4.94 8.64
C THR A 17 -3.77 -4.29 7.56
N ALA A 18 -4.05 -4.61 6.30
CA ALA A 18 -3.36 -4.01 5.17
C ALA A 18 -4.34 -3.82 4.00
N THR A 19 -4.39 -2.60 3.50
CA THR A 19 -5.23 -2.21 2.36
C THR A 19 -4.34 -1.54 1.32
N ILE A 20 -4.51 -1.93 0.06
CA ILE A 20 -3.77 -1.38 -1.08
C ILE A 20 -4.72 -0.61 -1.97
N TYR A 21 -4.47 0.69 -2.06
CA TYR A 21 -5.16 1.58 -2.98
C TYR A 21 -4.38 1.66 -4.29
N THR A 22 -5.04 1.40 -5.42
CA THR A 22 -4.41 1.49 -6.73
C THR A 22 -5.37 1.96 -7.81
N LYS A 23 -4.86 2.68 -8.81
CA LYS A 23 -5.67 3.23 -9.90
C LYS A 23 -6.46 2.17 -10.67
N ASN A 24 -5.87 1.00 -10.90
CA ASN A 24 -6.47 -0.08 -11.68
C ASN A 24 -6.12 -1.43 -11.07
N ILE A 25 -7.13 -2.28 -10.85
CA ILE A 25 -6.94 -3.66 -10.42
C ILE A 25 -6.92 -4.56 -11.66
N SER A 26 -5.71 -4.92 -12.11
CA SER A 26 -5.54 -5.85 -13.23
C SER A 26 -6.05 -7.26 -12.86
N ASN A 27 -6.42 -8.05 -13.87
CA ASN A 27 -6.81 -9.45 -13.66
C ASN A 27 -5.70 -10.26 -12.99
N GLN A 28 -4.45 -10.01 -13.37
CA GLN A 28 -3.29 -10.66 -12.77
C GLN A 28 -3.20 -10.35 -11.28
N LEU A 29 -3.26 -9.06 -10.90
CA LEU A 29 -3.22 -8.64 -9.49
C LEU A 29 -4.37 -9.26 -8.68
N ARG A 30 -5.55 -9.41 -9.28
CA ARG A 30 -6.70 -10.04 -8.61
C ARG A 30 -6.42 -11.51 -8.29
N VAL A 31 -5.88 -12.27 -9.23
CA VAL A 31 -5.51 -13.68 -9.04
C VAL A 31 -4.41 -13.82 -7.99
N ASP A 32 -3.41 -12.94 -8.05
CA ASP A 32 -2.28 -12.93 -7.12
C ASP A 32 -2.71 -12.65 -5.68
N VAL A 33 -3.58 -11.65 -5.48
CA VAL A 33 -4.15 -11.33 -4.16
C VAL A 33 -5.03 -12.46 -3.66
N GLN A 34 -5.86 -13.08 -4.52
CA GLN A 34 -6.67 -14.24 -4.13
C GLN A 34 -5.79 -15.42 -3.68
N ARG A 35 -4.71 -15.71 -4.40
CA ARG A 35 -3.75 -16.77 -4.02
C ARG A 35 -3.01 -16.44 -2.74
N TYR A 36 -2.66 -15.18 -2.53
CA TYR A 36 -1.99 -14.75 -1.31
C TYR A 36 -2.94 -14.86 -0.10
N ASN A 37 -4.17 -14.35 -0.20
CA ASN A 37 -5.16 -14.33 0.87
C ASN A 37 -5.63 -15.74 1.28
N SER A 38 -5.44 -16.78 0.45
CA SER A 38 -5.74 -18.16 0.84
C SER A 38 -4.67 -18.78 1.75
N GLN A 39 -3.48 -18.17 1.85
CA GLN A 39 -2.32 -18.71 2.57
C GLN A 39 -1.82 -17.79 3.68
N TYR A 40 -2.11 -16.49 3.60
CA TYR A 40 -1.56 -15.46 4.48
C TYR A 40 -2.67 -14.51 4.98
N PRO A 41 -2.39 -13.70 6.03
CA PRO A 41 -3.35 -12.71 6.50
C PRO A 41 -3.84 -11.81 5.36
N PRO A 42 -5.16 -11.59 5.24
CA PRO A 42 -5.76 -11.00 4.04
C PRO A 42 -5.29 -9.57 3.82
N ILE A 43 -5.02 -9.24 2.57
CA ILE A 43 -4.78 -7.89 2.07
C ILE A 43 -6.01 -7.46 1.27
N GLU A 44 -6.57 -6.32 1.63
CA GLU A 44 -7.66 -5.67 0.90
C GLU A 44 -7.10 -4.87 -0.27
N ILE A 45 -7.83 -4.83 -1.38
CA ILE A 45 -7.46 -4.05 -2.56
C ILE A 45 -8.63 -3.17 -2.98
N GLU A 46 -8.36 -1.88 -3.16
CA GLU A 46 -9.36 -0.88 -3.52
C GLU A 46 -8.91 -0.02 -4.68
N VAL A 47 -9.87 0.42 -5.47
CA VAL A 47 -9.61 1.32 -6.61
C VAL A 47 -9.53 2.74 -6.10
N PHE A 48 -8.43 3.42 -6.39
CA PHE A 48 -8.23 4.84 -6.08
C PHE A 48 -7.41 5.49 -7.20
N SER A 49 -8.05 6.36 -7.99
CA SER A 49 -7.46 6.91 -9.22
C SER A 49 -6.66 8.19 -9.04
N ASP A 50 -6.80 8.85 -7.90
CA ASP A 50 -6.42 10.26 -7.73
C ASP A 50 -4.99 10.42 -7.19
N ALA A 51 -4.36 9.33 -6.76
CA ALA A 51 -2.94 9.30 -6.43
C ALA A 51 -2.08 9.06 -7.67
N GLN A 52 -1.18 10.01 -7.96
CA GLN A 52 -0.08 9.81 -8.93
C GLN A 52 1.18 9.27 -8.25
N ASP A 53 1.43 9.70 -7.02
CA ASP A 53 2.57 9.27 -6.20
C ASP A 53 2.22 8.10 -5.28
N ARG A 54 3.26 7.50 -4.67
CA ARG A 54 3.12 6.38 -3.75
C ARG A 54 3.19 6.87 -2.32
N PHE A 55 2.20 6.48 -1.54
CA PHE A 55 2.09 6.81 -0.13
C PHE A 55 1.96 5.54 0.70
N LEU A 56 2.51 5.58 1.91
CA LEU A 56 2.33 4.56 2.94
C LEU A 56 1.79 5.26 4.18
N ILE A 57 0.63 4.82 4.67
CA ILE A 57 0.06 5.27 5.93
C ILE A 57 0.22 4.14 6.96
N ILE A 58 0.77 4.47 8.13
CA ILE A 58 0.93 3.53 9.25
C ILE A 58 0.06 4.03 10.41
N ASP A 59 -0.76 3.12 10.95
CA ASP A 59 -1.64 3.33 12.09
C ASP A 59 -2.55 4.57 12.01
N GLY A 60 -2.77 5.10 10.80
CA GLY A 60 -3.52 6.34 10.59
C GLY A 60 -2.87 7.59 11.19
N THR A 61 -1.60 7.53 11.59
CA THR A 61 -0.89 8.63 12.24
C THR A 61 0.39 9.04 11.51
N GLU A 62 1.00 8.13 10.75
CA GLU A 62 2.23 8.41 10.02
C GLU A 62 1.97 8.30 8.52
N LEU A 63 2.34 9.33 7.75
CA LEU A 63 2.27 9.34 6.30
C LEU A 63 3.67 9.44 5.72
N TYR A 64 4.02 8.48 4.86
CA TYR A 64 5.28 8.46 4.14
C TYR A 64 5.03 8.63 2.65
N HIS A 65 5.71 9.59 2.03
CA HIS A 65 5.80 9.71 0.59
C HIS A 65 7.02 8.94 0.09
N ILE A 66 6.82 8.08 -0.92
CA ILE A 66 7.86 7.20 -1.46
C ILE A 66 8.06 7.51 -2.94
N GLY A 67 9.20 8.14 -3.26
CA GLY A 67 9.55 8.53 -4.63
C GLY A 67 9.87 7.35 -5.56
N SER A 68 9.93 6.11 -5.06
CA SER A 68 10.26 4.89 -5.83
C SER A 68 9.31 3.72 -5.55
N THR A 69 9.37 2.65 -6.35
CA THR A 69 8.51 1.48 -6.13
C THR A 69 8.87 0.78 -4.81
N LEU A 70 7.89 0.21 -4.12
CA LEU A 70 8.14 -0.59 -2.90
C LEU A 70 9.07 -1.79 -3.15
N LYS A 71 9.13 -2.30 -4.39
CA LYS A 71 10.03 -3.40 -4.79
C LYS A 71 11.50 -2.97 -4.85
N ASP A 72 11.74 -1.69 -5.13
CA ASP A 72 13.07 -1.10 -5.21
C ASP A 72 13.53 -0.53 -3.85
N LEU A 73 12.64 -0.54 -2.84
CA LEU A 73 12.93 -0.15 -1.48
C LEU A 73 14.11 -0.99 -0.94
N GLY A 74 15.25 -0.35 -0.70
CA GLY A 74 16.47 -0.97 -0.19
C GLY A 74 17.41 -1.56 -1.26
N LYS A 75 17.04 -1.54 -2.55
CA LYS A 75 17.94 -2.00 -3.64
C LYS A 75 18.75 -0.87 -4.28
N LYS A 76 18.26 0.37 -4.20
CA LYS A 76 18.90 1.57 -4.75
C LYS A 76 18.73 2.72 -3.76
N TRP A 77 19.52 3.78 -3.92
CA TRP A 77 19.35 5.02 -3.18
C TRP A 77 18.09 5.75 -3.67
N PHE A 78 17.19 6.11 -2.76
CA PHE A 78 15.99 6.89 -3.05
C PHE A 78 15.62 7.76 -1.84
N ALA A 79 14.88 8.84 -2.09
CA ALA A 79 14.34 9.70 -1.04
C ALA A 79 12.94 9.22 -0.62
N PHE A 80 12.68 9.30 0.68
CA PHE A 80 11.33 9.23 1.24
C PHE A 80 11.16 10.39 2.22
N SER A 81 9.92 10.84 2.40
CA SER A 81 9.59 11.96 3.28
C SER A 81 8.46 11.56 4.22
N ARG A 82 8.59 11.90 5.51
CA ARG A 82 7.49 11.77 6.48
C ARG A 82 6.68 13.06 6.51
N MET A 83 5.36 12.95 6.40
CA MET A 83 4.41 14.06 6.24
C MET A 83 3.42 14.08 7.40
N ASP A 84 3.86 14.53 8.57
CA ASP A 84 3.12 14.42 9.83
C ASP A 84 1.79 15.22 9.88
N ILE A 85 1.62 16.23 9.02
CA ILE A 85 0.46 17.17 9.07
C ILE A 85 -0.70 16.75 8.14
N GLU A 86 -0.47 15.88 7.16
CA GLU A 86 -1.42 15.63 6.06
C GLU A 86 -2.19 14.30 6.17
N VAL A 87 -1.94 13.51 7.23
CA VAL A 87 -2.52 12.16 7.36
C VAL A 87 -4.04 12.22 7.46
N GLY A 88 -4.58 13.10 8.30
CA GLY A 88 -6.03 13.22 8.51
C GLY A 88 -6.78 13.60 7.23
N ARG A 89 -6.19 14.48 6.41
CA ARG A 89 -6.76 14.87 5.12
C ARG A 89 -6.75 13.72 4.11
N MET A 90 -5.65 12.96 4.06
CA MET A 90 -5.56 11.78 3.20
C MET A 90 -6.58 10.71 3.60
N LEU A 91 -6.74 10.44 4.91
CA LEU A 91 -7.74 9.49 5.40
C LEU A 91 -9.17 9.92 5.05
N GLN A 92 -9.48 11.22 5.08
CA GLN A 92 -10.79 11.73 4.63
C GLN A 92 -11.04 11.47 3.14
N ILE A 93 -10.02 11.62 2.30
CA ILE A 93 -10.12 11.33 0.86
C ILE A 93 -10.35 9.83 0.62
N LEU A 94 -9.64 8.96 1.36
CA LEU A 94 -9.77 7.51 1.20
C LEU A 94 -11.11 6.97 1.71
N ASN A 95 -11.63 7.52 2.81
CA ASN A 95 -12.91 7.09 3.41
C ASN A 95 -14.15 7.65 2.68
N ASN A 96 -13.95 8.54 1.70
CA ASN A 96 -15.04 9.17 0.96
C ASN A 96 -14.68 9.21 -0.55
N PRO A 97 -14.55 8.04 -1.18
CA PRO A 97 -14.01 7.88 -2.54
C PRO A 97 -14.90 8.46 -3.64
#